data_AF-A0A521KW72-F1
#
_entry.id   AF-A0A521KW72-F1
#
_cell.length_a   1.000
_cell.length_b   1.000
_cell.length_c   1.000
_cell.angle_alpha   90.00
_cell.angle_beta   90.00
_cell.angle_gamma   90.00
#
_symmetry.space_group_name_H-M   'P 1'
#
loop_
_entity.id
_entity.type
_entity.pdbx_description
1 polymer ?
#
loop_
_entity_poly.entity_id
_entity_poly.type
_entity_poly.pdbx_seq_one_letter_code
_entity_poly.pdbx_strand_id
1 'polypeptide(L)'
;MSGGHGHVDGSNKKIALLVAVLAALLAISEMAGKSSQTHALSSHIDASNLWSFFQAKTIRQTTMRTAADGADAQFKDTPQSMPAALKAQSEQWRRTAQRYESEPETNEGRKELMARAKDKEAFRDRSLAAYHMFEYGSACFQLAIVLAGAAALTAVAWLTFVSFGLGAVGIGFTVLGFVAPTLVHI
;
A
#
# COMPACT_ATOMS: atom_id res chain seq x y z
N MET A 1 -21.49 -56.21 -13.38
CA MET A 1 -20.28 -55.45 -12.94
C MET A 1 -19.28 -55.51 -14.09
N SER A 2 -19.20 -54.46 -14.92
CA SER A 2 -18.16 -54.35 -15.94
C SER A 2 -17.43 -53.04 -15.69
N GLY A 3 -16.32 -53.13 -14.96
CA GLY A 3 -15.41 -52.02 -14.74
C GLY A 3 -14.62 -51.77 -16.01
N GLY A 4 -15.11 -50.85 -16.84
CA GLY A 4 -14.34 -50.29 -17.94
C GLY A 4 -13.13 -49.56 -17.37
N HIS A 5 -11.97 -50.20 -17.38
CA HIS A 5 -10.69 -49.52 -17.21
C HIS A 5 -10.50 -48.61 -18.43
N GLY A 6 -10.98 -47.38 -18.31
CA GLY A 6 -10.67 -46.31 -19.26
C GLY A 6 -9.16 -46.10 -19.24
N HIS A 7 -8.50 -46.48 -20.33
CA HIS A 7 -7.10 -46.18 -20.56
C HIS A 7 -6.96 -44.66 -20.68
N VAL A 8 -6.73 -43.99 -19.54
CA VAL A 8 -6.44 -42.55 -19.54
C VAL A 8 -5.05 -42.39 -20.15
N ASP A 9 -5.01 -41.90 -21.40
CA ASP A 9 -3.77 -41.63 -22.12
C ASP A 9 -2.77 -40.86 -21.26
N GLY A 10 -1.50 -41.28 -21.29
CA GLY A 10 -0.44 -40.70 -20.46
C GLY A 10 -0.25 -39.19 -20.65
N SER A 11 -0.67 -38.64 -21.80
CA SER A 11 -0.68 -37.19 -22.08
C SER A 11 -1.66 -36.44 -21.18
N ASN A 12 -2.87 -36.97 -20.99
CA ASN A 12 -3.92 -36.33 -20.19
C ASN A 12 -3.56 -36.28 -18.71
N LYS A 13 -2.87 -37.31 -18.19
CA LYS A 13 -2.34 -37.31 -16.81
C LYS A 13 -1.30 -36.22 -16.60
N LYS A 14 -0.43 -35.95 -17.59
CA LYS A 14 0.58 -34.89 -17.51
C LYS A 14 -0.06 -33.49 -17.50
N ILE A 15 -1.09 -33.27 -18.32
CA ILE A 15 -1.82 -31.99 -18.37
C ILE A 15 -2.59 -31.77 -17.05
N ALA A 16 -3.23 -32.81 -16.50
CA ALA A 16 -3.90 -32.71 -15.22
C ALA A 16 -2.94 -32.33 -14.08
N LEU A 17 -1.74 -32.94 -14.06
CA LEU A 17 -0.70 -32.58 -13.09
C LEU A 17 -0.22 -31.13 -13.27
N LEU A 18 -0.01 -30.68 -14.52
CA LEU A 18 0.35 -29.30 -14.83
C LEU A 18 -0.69 -28.31 -14.28
N VAL A 19 -1.97 -28.55 -14.55
CA VAL A 19 -3.07 -27.71 -14.04
C VAL A 19 -3.07 -27.67 -12.51
N ALA A 20 -2.88 -28.82 -11.84
CA ALA A 20 -2.83 -28.88 -10.38
C ALA A 20 -1.67 -28.05 -9.81
N VAL A 21 -0.49 -28.10 -10.43
CA VAL A 21 0.68 -27.30 -10.02
C VAL A 21 0.42 -25.80 -10.25
N LEU A 22 -0.08 -25.42 -11.42
CA LEU A 22 -0.41 -24.02 -11.72
C LEU A 22 -1.48 -23.47 -10.77
N ALA A 23 -2.49 -24.28 -10.41
CA ALA A 23 -3.52 -23.89 -9.46
C ALA A 23 -2.97 -23.69 -8.04
N ALA A 24 -2.03 -24.53 -7.61
CA ALA A 24 -1.34 -24.35 -6.32
C ALA A 24 -0.51 -23.05 -6.30
N LEU A 25 0.20 -22.75 -7.39
CA LEU A 25 0.95 -21.49 -7.52
C LEU A 25 0.04 -20.26 -7.58
N LEU A 26 -1.08 -20.35 -8.30
CA LEU A 26 -2.12 -19.33 -8.33
C LEU A 26 -2.64 -19.02 -6.92
N ALA A 27 -2.98 -20.06 -6.14
CA ALA A 27 -3.47 -19.88 -4.78
C ALA A 27 -2.46 -19.16 -3.88
N ILE A 28 -1.17 -19.48 -4.02
CA ILE A 28 -0.09 -18.77 -3.29
C ILE A 28 -0.02 -17.30 -3.72
N SER A 29 -0.04 -17.04 -5.03
CA SER A 29 0.03 -15.67 -5.58
C SER A 29 -1.17 -14.83 -5.14
N GLU A 30 -2.39 -15.36 -5.21
CA GLU A 30 -3.61 -14.66 -4.77
C GLU A 30 -3.61 -14.40 -3.25
N MET A 31 -3.15 -15.36 -2.45
CA MET A 31 -3.03 -15.18 -1.00
C MET A 31 -2.03 -14.07 -0.66
N ALA A 32 -0.86 -14.07 -1.30
CA ALA A 32 0.17 -13.05 -1.11
C ALA A 32 -0.30 -11.67 -1.61
N GLY A 33 -0.99 -11.62 -2.74
CA GLY A 33 -1.64 -10.42 -3.26
C GLY A 33 -2.63 -9.83 -2.26
N LYS A 34 -3.56 -10.64 -1.75
CA LYS A 34 -4.57 -10.19 -0.76
C LYS A 34 -3.94 -9.69 0.54
N SER A 35 -2.89 -10.35 1.02
CA SER A 35 -2.13 -9.90 2.17
C SER A 35 -1.49 -8.53 1.90
N SER A 36 -0.83 -8.37 0.75
CA SER A 36 -0.18 -7.11 0.35
C SER A 36 -1.19 -5.96 0.21
N GLN A 37 -2.36 -6.24 -0.37
CA GLN A 37 -3.47 -5.29 -0.46
C GLN A 37 -3.96 -4.85 0.92
N THR A 38 -4.08 -5.78 1.86
CA THR A 38 -4.49 -5.47 3.24
C THR A 38 -3.46 -4.60 3.95
N HIS A 39 -2.17 -4.89 3.77
CA HIS A 39 -1.07 -4.07 4.30
C HIS A 39 -1.04 -2.66 3.69
N ALA A 40 -1.26 -2.55 2.38
CA ALA A 40 -1.38 -1.27 1.69
C ALA A 40 -2.55 -0.45 2.25
N LEU A 41 -3.73 -1.05 2.39
CA LEU A 41 -4.91 -0.37 2.91
C LEU A 41 -4.72 0.08 4.36
N SER A 42 -4.20 -0.81 5.23
CA SER A 42 -3.91 -0.47 6.62
C SER A 42 -2.94 0.72 6.71
N SER A 43 -1.89 0.73 5.89
CA SER A 43 -0.88 1.78 5.92
C SER A 43 -1.39 3.09 5.30
N HIS A 44 -2.28 3.00 4.32
CA HIS A 44 -3.00 4.15 3.79
C HIS A 44 -3.91 4.79 4.85
N ILE A 45 -4.63 3.99 5.64
CA ILE A 45 -5.44 4.48 6.76
C ILE A 45 -4.55 5.14 7.82
N ASP A 46 -3.45 4.51 8.21
CA ASP A 46 -2.48 5.07 9.16
C ASP A 46 -1.92 6.41 8.68
N ALA A 47 -1.48 6.50 7.42
CA ALA A 47 -0.97 7.73 6.83
C ALA A 47 -2.05 8.83 6.80
N SER A 48 -3.28 8.48 6.40
CA SER A 48 -4.42 9.42 6.38
C SER A 48 -4.73 9.97 7.78
N ASN A 49 -4.71 9.12 8.81
CA ASN A 49 -4.88 9.54 10.20
C ASN A 49 -3.76 10.49 10.64
N LEU A 50 -2.50 10.17 10.33
CA LEU A 50 -1.36 11.04 10.67
C LEU A 50 -1.44 12.40 9.97
N TRP A 51 -1.83 12.42 8.69
CA TRP A 51 -2.06 13.66 7.95
C TRP A 51 -3.24 14.46 8.53
N SER A 52 -4.27 13.79 9.02
CA SER A 52 -5.39 14.44 9.71
C SER A 52 -4.96 15.09 11.02
N PHE A 53 -4.12 14.41 11.82
CA PHE A 53 -3.52 15.00 13.03
C PHE A 53 -2.61 16.18 12.72
N PHE A 54 -1.78 16.08 11.67
CA PHE A 54 -0.93 17.17 11.19
C PHE A 54 -1.77 18.40 10.81
N GLN A 55 -2.85 18.20 10.05
CA GLN A 55 -3.77 19.28 9.66
C GLN A 55 -4.45 19.90 10.88
N ALA A 56 -4.94 19.09 11.82
CA ALA A 56 -5.54 19.58 13.06
C ALA A 56 -4.56 20.44 13.88
N LYS A 57 -3.29 20.00 14.02
CA LYS A 57 -2.26 20.80 14.69
C LYS A 57 -1.92 22.07 13.92
N THR A 58 -1.86 22.02 12.59
CA THR A 58 -1.64 23.19 11.74
C THR A 58 -2.73 24.25 11.95
N ILE A 59 -3.99 23.83 12.03
CA ILE A 59 -5.13 24.72 12.29
C ILE A 59 -5.00 25.32 13.68
N ARG A 60 -4.79 24.51 14.73
CA ARG A 60 -4.62 25.01 16.11
C ARG A 60 -3.46 25.99 16.24
N GLN A 61 -2.33 25.71 15.59
CA GLN A 61 -1.16 26.59 15.54
C GLN A 61 -1.50 27.92 14.87
N THR A 62 -2.16 27.88 13.71
CA THR A 62 -2.60 29.06 12.97
C THR A 62 -3.55 29.91 13.81
N THR A 63 -4.55 29.30 14.44
CA THR A 63 -5.49 30.00 15.33
C THR A 63 -4.77 30.74 16.47
N MET A 64 -3.83 30.07 17.15
CA MET A 64 -3.06 30.68 18.24
C MET A 64 -2.16 31.82 17.76
N ARG A 65 -1.53 31.65 16.59
CA ARG A 65 -0.70 32.69 15.98
C ARG A 65 -1.52 33.91 15.57
N THR A 66 -2.65 33.69 14.90
CA THR A 66 -3.57 34.76 14.51
C THR A 66 -4.13 35.50 15.72
N ALA A 67 -4.44 34.80 16.82
CA ALA A 67 -4.87 35.44 18.07
C ALA A 67 -3.78 36.35 18.67
N ALA A 68 -2.52 35.90 18.69
CA ALA A 68 -1.40 36.70 19.15
C ALA A 68 -1.12 37.91 18.24
N ASP A 69 -1.12 37.71 16.92
CA ASP A 69 -0.93 38.78 15.93
C ASP A 69 -2.08 39.79 15.98
N GLY A 70 -3.31 39.34 16.22
CA GLY A 70 -4.48 40.20 16.41
C GLY A 70 -4.42 41.05 17.69
N ALA A 71 -3.94 40.49 18.80
CA ALA A 71 -3.71 41.24 20.03
C ALA A 71 -2.68 42.36 19.80
N ASP A 72 -1.58 42.07 19.12
CA ASP A 72 -0.55 43.06 18.78
C ASP A 72 -1.09 44.14 17.83
N ALA A 73 -1.93 43.77 16.85
CA ALA A 73 -2.52 44.70 15.90
C ALA A 73 -3.43 45.75 16.55
N GLN A 74 -4.16 45.41 17.63
CA GLN A 74 -5.04 46.35 18.33
C GLN A 74 -4.31 47.54 18.96
N PHE A 75 -3.02 47.40 19.28
CA PHE A 75 -2.22 48.42 19.95
C PHE A 75 -1.13 49.01 19.06
N LYS A 76 -1.06 48.60 17.79
CA LYS A 76 0.02 48.99 16.87
C LYS A 76 0.01 50.48 16.52
N ASP A 77 -1.18 51.04 16.33
CA ASP A 77 -1.38 52.45 15.94
C ASP A 77 -2.03 53.28 17.07
N THR A 78 -2.09 52.72 18.28
CA THR A 78 -2.73 53.36 19.44
C THR A 78 -1.66 54.01 20.33
N PRO A 79 -1.88 55.24 20.84
CA PRO A 79 -0.93 55.91 21.77
C PRO A 79 -0.76 55.19 23.11
N GLN A 80 -1.72 54.33 23.47
CA GLN A 80 -1.73 53.55 24.70
C GLN A 80 -0.92 52.27 24.53
N SER A 81 -0.04 52.00 25.50
CA SER A 81 0.71 50.74 25.56
C SER A 81 -0.23 49.56 25.83
N MET A 82 0.06 48.41 25.21
CA MET A 82 -0.64 47.16 25.49
C MET A 82 -0.61 46.82 26.99
N PRO A 83 -1.75 46.44 27.60
CA PRO A 83 -1.79 45.96 28.98
C PRO A 83 -0.86 44.76 29.20
N ALA A 84 -0.14 44.75 30.33
CA ALA A 84 0.84 43.70 30.64
C ALA A 84 0.26 42.27 30.61
N ALA A 85 -0.98 42.10 31.08
CA ALA A 85 -1.68 40.80 31.05
C ALA A 85 -1.94 40.31 29.62
N LEU A 86 -2.33 41.21 28.71
CA LEU A 86 -2.58 40.86 27.31
C LEU A 86 -1.27 40.51 26.58
N LYS A 87 -0.20 41.26 26.87
CA LYS A 87 1.14 40.94 26.35
C LYS A 87 1.62 39.57 26.81
N ALA A 88 1.46 39.23 28.10
CA ALA A 88 1.82 37.91 28.60
C ALA A 88 1.00 36.80 27.92
N GLN A 89 -0.28 37.04 27.67
CA GLN A 89 -1.15 36.09 26.97
C GLN A 89 -0.75 35.89 25.50
N SER A 90 -0.42 36.98 24.78
CA SER A 90 0.04 36.88 23.38
C SER A 90 1.36 36.10 23.27
N GLU A 91 2.31 36.35 24.18
CA GLU A 91 3.55 35.58 24.27
C GLU A 91 3.29 34.10 24.58
N GLN A 92 2.34 33.79 25.47
CA GLN A 92 1.97 32.40 25.80
C GLN A 92 1.36 31.67 24.60
N TRP A 93 0.49 32.33 23.82
CA TRP A 93 -0.05 31.77 22.58
C TRP A 93 1.06 31.52 21.54
N ARG A 94 2.01 32.45 21.38
CA ARG A 94 3.17 32.27 20.49
C ARG A 94 4.03 31.08 20.91
N ARG A 95 4.35 30.94 22.20
CA ARG A 95 5.10 29.78 22.73
C ARG A 95 4.36 28.47 22.50
N THR A 96 3.05 28.45 22.71
CA THR A 96 2.22 27.26 22.47
C THR A 96 2.16 26.90 20.98
N ALA A 97 2.03 27.90 20.10
CA ALA A 97 2.07 27.69 18.66
C ALA A 97 3.45 27.16 18.18
N GLN A 98 4.55 27.63 18.77
CA GLN A 98 5.88 27.10 18.50
C GLN A 98 6.04 25.65 18.98
N ARG A 99 5.49 25.31 20.15
CA ARG A 99 5.53 23.93 20.66
C ARG A 99 4.87 22.94 19.69
N TYR A 100 3.76 23.28 19.05
CA TYR A 100 3.12 22.39 18.06
C TYR A 100 3.97 22.10 16.82
N GLU A 101 5.01 22.91 16.54
CA GLU A 101 5.91 22.67 15.42
C GLU A 101 6.77 21.42 15.61
N SER A 102 7.25 21.18 16.83
CA SER A 102 8.09 20.03 17.19
C SER A 102 7.88 19.65 18.65
N GLU A 103 7.49 18.40 18.87
CA GLU A 103 7.29 17.80 20.19
C GLU A 103 7.99 16.44 20.22
N PRO A 104 9.32 16.41 20.43
CA PRO A 104 10.12 15.18 20.30
C PRO A 104 9.76 14.13 21.36
N GLU A 105 9.38 14.58 22.56
CA GLU A 105 9.04 13.70 23.68
C GLU A 105 7.83 12.81 23.40
N THR A 106 6.85 13.33 22.65
CA THR A 106 5.60 12.62 22.32
C THR A 106 5.54 12.13 20.88
N ASN A 107 6.46 12.57 20.00
CA ASN A 107 6.42 12.35 18.55
C ASN A 107 5.11 12.81 17.89
N GLU A 108 4.49 13.84 18.47
CA GLU A 108 3.24 14.41 17.97
C GLU A 108 3.40 15.81 17.39
N GLY A 109 4.61 16.39 17.37
CA GLY A 109 4.80 17.68 16.70
C GLY A 109 4.56 17.55 15.19
N ARG A 110 4.30 18.68 14.53
CA ARG A 110 3.99 18.68 13.09
C ARG A 110 5.08 18.03 12.24
N LYS A 111 6.36 18.25 12.58
CA LYS A 111 7.50 17.65 11.87
C LYS A 111 7.54 16.13 12.04
N GLU A 112 7.33 15.66 13.26
CA GLU A 112 7.35 14.24 13.61
C GLU A 112 6.14 13.51 13.00
N LEU A 113 4.95 14.11 13.04
CA LEU A 113 3.75 13.59 12.37
C LEU A 113 3.94 13.47 10.85
N MET A 114 4.52 14.49 10.22
CA MET A 114 4.81 14.47 8.79
C MET A 114 5.82 13.37 8.43
N ALA A 115 6.90 13.21 9.21
CA ALA A 115 7.89 12.16 8.98
C ALA A 115 7.24 10.77 9.05
N ARG A 116 6.48 10.51 10.13
CA ARG A 116 5.76 9.25 10.31
C ARG A 116 4.74 8.99 9.21
N ALA A 117 4.04 10.03 8.74
CA ALA A 117 3.08 9.91 7.65
C ALA A 117 3.78 9.46 6.37
N LYS A 118 4.90 10.10 6.01
CA LYS A 118 5.70 9.72 4.83
C LYS A 118 6.25 8.31 4.91
N ASP A 119 6.69 7.86 6.08
CA ASP A 119 7.16 6.48 6.27
C ASP A 119 6.03 5.47 6.02
N LYS A 120 4.81 5.77 6.48
CA LYS A 120 3.62 4.95 6.23
C LYS A 120 3.22 4.97 4.76
N GLU A 121 3.37 6.10 4.07
CA GLU A 121 3.17 6.18 2.62
C GLU A 121 4.19 5.34 1.84
N ALA A 122 5.48 5.39 2.21
CA ALA A 122 6.50 4.57 1.57
C ALA A 122 6.21 3.06 1.75
N PHE A 123 5.75 2.65 2.95
CA PHE A 123 5.35 1.28 3.19
C PHE A 123 4.09 0.88 2.41
N ARG A 124 3.10 1.78 2.33
CA ARG A 124 1.90 1.61 1.49
C ARG A 124 2.29 1.38 0.04
N ASP A 125 3.15 2.23 -0.51
CA ASP A 125 3.54 2.22 -1.92
C ASP A 125 4.32 0.94 -2.26
N ARG A 126 5.21 0.50 -1.36
CA ARG A 126 5.88 -0.80 -1.49
C ARG A 126 4.89 -1.97 -1.46
N SER A 127 3.91 -1.94 -0.58
CA SER A 127 2.89 -2.99 -0.47
C SER A 127 1.97 -3.03 -1.71
N LEU A 128 1.63 -1.88 -2.28
CA LEU A 128 0.88 -1.79 -3.53
C LEU A 128 1.68 -2.32 -4.72
N ALA A 129 2.98 -2.00 -4.79
CA ALA A 129 3.85 -2.54 -5.83
C ALA A 129 3.91 -4.08 -5.76
N ALA A 130 4.02 -4.64 -4.56
CA ALA A 130 3.97 -6.10 -4.36
C ALA A 130 2.62 -6.68 -4.79
N TYR A 131 1.52 -6.04 -4.41
CA TYR A 131 0.17 -6.43 -4.81
C TYR A 131 0.03 -6.51 -6.33
N HIS A 132 0.46 -5.49 -7.08
CA HIS A 132 0.37 -5.52 -8.55
C HIS A 132 1.20 -6.65 -9.16
N MET A 133 2.40 -6.93 -8.64
CA MET A 133 3.20 -8.07 -9.11
C MET A 133 2.47 -9.41 -8.89
N PHE A 134 1.84 -9.59 -7.73
CA PHE A 134 1.03 -10.78 -7.48
C PHE A 134 -0.21 -10.87 -8.36
N GLU A 135 -0.86 -9.75 -8.69
CA GLU A 135 -1.99 -9.74 -9.62
C GLU A 135 -1.57 -10.14 -11.04
N TYR A 136 -0.44 -9.62 -11.55
CA TYR A 136 0.07 -10.03 -12.86
C TYR A 136 0.47 -11.50 -12.88
N GLY A 137 1.11 -11.99 -11.80
CA GLY A 137 1.43 -13.41 -11.64
C GLY A 137 0.17 -14.30 -11.64
N SER A 138 -0.84 -13.92 -10.87
CA SER A 138 -2.13 -14.62 -10.80
C SER A 138 -2.84 -14.65 -12.15
N ALA A 139 -2.87 -13.53 -12.89
CA ALA A 139 -3.44 -13.47 -14.22
C ALA A 139 -2.71 -14.41 -15.21
N CYS A 140 -1.38 -14.47 -15.14
CA CYS A 140 -0.58 -15.41 -15.94
C CYS A 140 -0.92 -16.87 -15.62
N PHE A 141 -1.06 -17.23 -14.34
CA PHE A 141 -1.44 -18.59 -13.94
C PHE A 141 -2.86 -18.94 -14.39
N GLN A 142 -3.82 -18.04 -14.24
CA GLN A 142 -5.20 -18.27 -14.69
C GLN A 142 -5.26 -18.54 -16.20
N LEU A 143 -4.57 -17.72 -17.00
CA LEU A 143 -4.47 -17.93 -18.44
C LEU A 143 -3.71 -19.22 -18.79
N ALA A 144 -2.64 -19.55 -18.06
CA ALA A 144 -1.90 -20.80 -18.25
C ALA A 144 -2.79 -22.03 -18.00
N ILE A 145 -3.63 -21.99 -16.97
CA ILE A 145 -4.59 -23.04 -16.64
C ILE A 145 -5.64 -23.18 -17.75
N VAL A 146 -6.19 -22.06 -18.26
CA VAL A 146 -7.16 -22.08 -19.37
C VAL A 146 -6.54 -22.71 -20.62
N LEU A 147 -5.30 -22.35 -20.97
CA LEU A 147 -4.59 -22.91 -22.12
C LEU A 147 -4.24 -24.40 -21.94
N ALA A 148 -3.85 -24.81 -20.73
CA ALA A 148 -3.63 -26.22 -20.41
C ALA A 148 -4.92 -27.05 -20.55
N GLY A 149 -6.04 -26.52 -20.06
CA GLY A 149 -7.36 -27.13 -20.23
C GLY A 149 -7.76 -27.26 -21.70
N ALA A 150 -7.56 -26.20 -22.51
CA ALA A 150 -7.81 -26.23 -23.94
C ALA A 150 -6.92 -27.23 -24.68
N ALA A 151 -5.64 -27.33 -24.30
CA ALA A 151 -4.70 -28.31 -24.87
C ALA A 151 -5.15 -29.76 -24.60
N ALA A 152 -5.67 -30.04 -23.41
CA ALA A 152 -6.22 -31.35 -23.04
C ALA A 152 -7.44 -31.75 -23.89
N LEU A 153 -8.31 -30.77 -24.22
CA LEU A 153 -9.52 -31.03 -25.01
C LEU A 153 -9.24 -31.14 -26.51
N THR A 154 -8.31 -30.35 -27.03
CA THR A 154 -8.07 -30.22 -28.48
C THR A 154 -6.92 -31.09 -28.99
N ALA A 155 -6.13 -31.70 -28.11
CA ALA A 155 -4.90 -32.44 -28.42
C ALA A 155 -3.85 -31.63 -29.21
N VAL A 156 -3.92 -30.29 -29.12
CA VAL A 156 -3.00 -29.38 -29.80
C VAL A 156 -1.78 -29.10 -28.94
N ALA A 157 -0.64 -29.68 -29.31
CA ALA A 157 0.59 -29.64 -28.49
C ALA A 157 1.18 -28.23 -28.29
N TRP A 158 1.01 -27.29 -29.24
CA TRP A 158 1.59 -25.94 -29.12
C TRP A 158 0.99 -25.15 -27.94
N LEU A 159 -0.29 -25.40 -27.61
CA LEU A 159 -0.97 -24.76 -26.48
C LEU A 159 -0.33 -25.13 -25.14
N THR A 160 0.20 -26.36 -25.01
CA THR A 160 0.92 -26.79 -23.80
C THR A 160 2.21 -26.00 -23.60
N PHE A 161 2.96 -25.70 -24.68
CA PHE A 161 4.16 -24.88 -24.59
C PHE A 161 3.88 -23.44 -24.18
N VAL A 162 2.81 -22.85 -24.71
CA VAL A 162 2.40 -21.48 -24.33
C VAL A 162 1.90 -21.44 -22.88
N SER A 163 1.12 -22.44 -22.46
CA SER A 163 0.70 -22.59 -21.06
C SER A 163 1.90 -22.66 -20.12
N PHE A 164 2.92 -23.47 -20.46
CA PHE A 164 4.14 -23.57 -19.67
C PHE A 164 4.91 -22.25 -19.62
N GLY A 165 5.07 -21.59 -20.77
CA GLY A 165 5.73 -20.28 -20.86
C GLY A 165 5.03 -19.23 -19.98
N LEU A 166 3.70 -19.20 -20.01
CA LEU A 166 2.92 -18.27 -19.21
C LEU A 166 2.96 -18.61 -17.71
N GLY A 167 2.99 -19.89 -17.36
CA GLY A 167 3.24 -20.34 -15.99
C GLY A 167 4.62 -19.90 -15.48
N ALA A 168 5.67 -19.98 -16.31
CA ALA A 168 7.00 -19.51 -15.96
C ALA A 168 7.05 -17.99 -15.76
N VAL A 169 6.36 -17.22 -16.62
CA VAL A 169 6.20 -15.76 -16.44
C VAL A 169 5.46 -15.45 -15.14
N GLY A 170 4.39 -16.21 -14.82
CA GLY A 170 3.66 -16.09 -13.57
C GLY A 170 4.55 -16.29 -12.34
N ILE A 171 5.38 -17.34 -12.34
CA ILE A 171 6.39 -17.57 -11.28
C ILE A 171 7.33 -16.38 -11.17
N GLY A 172 7.80 -15.84 -12.30
CA GLY A 172 8.67 -14.66 -12.33
C GLY A 172 8.05 -13.46 -11.60
N PHE A 173 6.80 -13.13 -11.92
CA PHE A 173 6.08 -12.05 -11.24
C PHE A 173 5.83 -12.33 -9.76
N THR A 174 5.43 -13.54 -9.39
CA THR A 174 5.23 -13.91 -7.98
C THR A 174 6.53 -13.80 -7.18
N VAL A 175 7.67 -14.25 -7.73
CA VAL A 175 8.98 -14.11 -7.08
C VAL A 175 9.38 -12.63 -6.95
N LEU A 176 9.16 -11.83 -7.99
CA LEU A 176 9.40 -10.38 -7.92
C LEU A 176 8.54 -9.70 -6.85
N GLY A 177 7.28 -10.10 -6.71
CA GLY A 177 6.40 -9.61 -5.65
C GLY A 177 6.95 -9.85 -4.24
N PHE A 178 7.58 -11.00 -4.00
CA PHE A 178 8.20 -11.31 -2.69
C PHE A 178 9.53 -10.59 -2.46
N VAL A 179 10.42 -10.59 -3.46
CA VAL A 179 11.82 -10.21 -3.26
C VAL A 179 12.07 -8.75 -3.60
N ALA A 180 11.44 -8.24 -4.66
CA ALA A 180 11.79 -6.96 -5.24
C ALA A 180 10.57 -6.27 -5.91
N PRO A 181 9.52 -5.97 -5.12
CA PRO A 181 8.23 -5.52 -5.64
C PRO A 181 8.28 -4.17 -6.38
N THR A 182 9.29 -3.35 -6.12
CA THR A 182 9.44 -2.02 -6.75
C THR A 182 10.35 -2.02 -7.98
N LEU A 183 10.89 -3.17 -8.40
CA LEU A 183 11.78 -3.22 -9.58
C LEU A 183 11.03 -2.99 -10.90
N VAL A 184 9.76 -3.35 -10.94
CA VAL A 184 8.94 -3.29 -12.14
C VAL A 184 7.82 -2.29 -11.90
N HIS A 185 7.95 -1.12 -12.51
CA HIS A 185 6.89 -0.13 -12.61
C HIS A 185 6.21 -0.32 -13.98
N ILE A 186 5.08 -1.02 -13.99
CA ILE A 186 4.13 -1.10 -15.12
C ILE A 186 2.90 -0.29 -14.70
#